data_AF-A0A0A0F3R8-F1
#
_entry.id   AF-A0A0A0F3R8-F1
#
_cell.length_a   1.000
_cell.length_b   1.000
_cell.length_c   1.000
_cell.angle_alpha   90.00
_cell.angle_beta   90.00
_cell.angle_gamma   90.00
#
_symmetry.space_group_name_H-M   'P 1'
#
loop_
_entity.id
_entity.type
_entity.pdbx_description
1 polymer ?
#
loop_
_entity_poly.entity_id
_entity_poly.type
_entity_poly.pdbx_seq_one_letter_code
_entity_poly.pdbx_strand_id
1 'polypeptide(L)'
;MNPNTQNDLGKLLLRVTLGVLVLLHGIAKLNGGMSGIAGMVEAQGLPGFLGYAVLIGEVVAPLMLIAGFHARIGGLLVAINMLVAIVLVHMGELTSLNGQGGWALELQGMFLGTAIVIALIGPGRFSVNQR
;
A
#
# COMPACT_ATOMS: atom_id res chain seq x y z
N MET A 1 -28.09 10.70 9.43
CA MET A 1 -27.60 9.31 9.34
C MET A 1 -27.11 8.88 10.73
N ASN A 2 -27.19 7.59 11.07
CA ASN A 2 -26.64 7.07 12.32
C ASN A 2 -25.09 7.26 12.33
N PRO A 3 -24.49 7.87 13.37
CA PRO A 3 -23.04 8.11 13.44
C PRO A 3 -22.20 6.85 13.22
N ASN A 4 -22.67 5.69 13.70
CA ASN A 4 -21.99 4.43 13.48
C ASN A 4 -21.93 4.07 11.99
N THR A 5 -23.00 4.33 11.23
CA THR A 5 -23.06 4.04 9.79
C THR A 5 -22.11 4.93 9.00
N GLN A 6 -21.95 6.19 9.40
CA GLN A 6 -20.98 7.10 8.79
C GLN A 6 -19.55 6.64 9.05
N ASN A 7 -19.24 6.23 10.28
CA ASN A 7 -17.92 5.68 10.62
C ASN A 7 -17.58 4.45 9.78
N ASP A 8 -18.52 3.52 9.62
CA ASP A 8 -18.29 2.30 8.86
C ASP A 8 -18.17 2.54 7.35
N LEU A 9 -18.94 3.49 6.80
CA LEU A 9 -18.78 3.93 5.42
C LEU A 9 -17.41 4.59 5.20
N GLY A 10 -16.95 5.42 6.15
CA GLY A 10 -15.62 6.03 6.10
C GLY A 10 -14.51 4.98 6.09
N LYS A 11 -14.60 3.95 6.95
CA LYS A 11 -13.65 2.82 6.96
C LYS A 11 -13.66 2.05 5.64
N LEU A 12 -14.84 1.76 5.09
CA LEU A 12 -14.97 1.10 3.79
C LEU A 12 -14.31 1.92 2.68
N LEU A 13 -14.61 3.22 2.63
CA LEU A 13 -14.08 4.12 1.61
C LEU A 13 -12.54 4.21 1.69
N LEU A 14 -11.96 4.35 2.88
CA LEU A 14 -10.51 4.30 3.06
C LEU A 14 -9.90 2.99 2.53
N ARG A 15 -10.48 1.84 2.91
CA ARG A 15 -9.99 0.52 2.50
C ARG A 15 -10.05 0.33 0.99
N VAL A 16 -11.19 0.63 0.36
CA VAL A 16 -11.38 0.47 -1.08
C VAL A 16 -10.52 1.45 -1.85
N THR A 17 -10.39 2.70 -1.39
CA THR A 17 -9.57 3.71 -2.08
C THR A 17 -8.10 3.29 -2.07
N LEU A 18 -7.54 2.97 -0.91
CA LEU A 18 -6.16 2.51 -0.81
C LEU A 18 -5.95 1.22 -1.60
N GLY A 19 -6.87 0.25 -1.42
CA GLY A 19 -6.79 -1.04 -2.09
C GLY A 19 -6.81 -0.91 -3.61
N VAL A 20 -7.73 -0.15 -4.19
CA VAL A 20 -7.79 0.03 -5.64
C VAL A 20 -6.53 0.72 -6.17
N LEU A 21 -6.09 1.81 -5.53
CA LEU A 21 -4.92 2.56 -5.99
C LEU A 21 -3.64 1.72 -5.94
N VAL A 22 -3.42 0.97 -4.87
CA VAL A 22 -2.24 0.09 -4.75
C VAL A 22 -2.36 -1.12 -5.68
N LEU A 23 -3.55 -1.70 -5.84
CA LEU A 23 -3.78 -2.85 -6.72
C LEU A 23 -3.42 -2.54 -8.18
N LEU A 24 -3.68 -1.31 -8.64
CA LEU A 24 -3.28 -0.87 -9.98
C LEU A 24 -1.76 -0.95 -10.20
N HIS A 25 -0.95 -0.68 -9.17
CA HIS A 25 0.51 -0.84 -9.23
C HIS A 25 0.89 -2.31 -9.35
N GLY A 26 0.24 -3.18 -8.58
CA GLY A 26 0.44 -4.63 -8.65
C GLY A 26 0.07 -5.20 -10.02
N ILE A 27 -1.07 -4.81 -10.58
CA ILE A 27 -1.50 -5.21 -11.93
C ILE A 27 -0.51 -4.73 -12.99
N ALA A 28 -0.04 -3.48 -12.89
CA ALA A 28 0.97 -2.95 -13.81
C ALA A 28 2.26 -3.77 -13.77
N LYS A 29 2.69 -4.24 -12.60
CA LYS A 29 3.88 -5.10 -12.44
C LYS A 29 3.67 -6.51 -12.97
N LEU A 30 2.49 -7.09 -12.77
CA LEU A 30 2.13 -8.40 -13.33
C LEU A 30 2.15 -8.38 -14.86
N ASN A 31 1.69 -7.28 -15.48
CA ASN A 31 1.64 -7.14 -16.93
C ASN A 31 2.97 -6.67 -17.55
N GLY A 32 3.67 -5.75 -16.88
CA GLY A 32 4.92 -5.13 -17.35
C GLY A 32 6.18 -5.93 -17.04
N GLY A 33 6.06 -6.98 -16.21
CA GLY A 33 7.16 -7.83 -15.79
C GLY A 33 7.92 -7.32 -14.56
N MET A 34 8.65 -8.22 -13.91
CA MET A 34 9.35 -7.99 -12.64
C MET A 34 10.85 -7.69 -12.81
N SER A 35 11.36 -7.65 -14.04
CA SER A 35 12.80 -7.51 -14.33
C SER A 35 13.40 -6.23 -13.76
N GLY A 36 12.70 -5.10 -13.85
CA GLY A 36 13.15 -3.83 -13.27
C GLY A 36 13.26 -3.88 -11.74
N ILE A 37 12.31 -4.55 -11.07
CA ILE A 37 12.33 -4.68 -9.60
C ILE A 37 13.41 -5.67 -9.17
N ALA A 38 13.53 -6.80 -9.86
CA ALA A 38 14.59 -7.77 -9.61
C ALA A 38 15.97 -7.09 -9.73
N GLY A 39 16.19 -6.30 -10.79
CA GLY A 39 17.42 -5.53 -10.97
C GLY A 39 17.68 -4.49 -9.88
N MET A 40 16.64 -3.78 -9.40
CA MET A 40 16.78 -2.84 -8.28
C MET A 40 17.16 -3.55 -6.97
N VAL A 41 16.60 -4.74 -6.72
CA VAL A 41 16.91 -5.56 -5.54
C VAL A 41 18.33 -6.12 -5.63
N GLU A 42 18.74 -6.60 -6.81
CA GLU A 42 20.10 -7.08 -7.08
C GLU A 42 21.15 -5.97 -6.95
N ALA A 43 20.82 -4.74 -7.37
CA ALA A 43 21.70 -3.58 -7.20
C ALA A 43 21.97 -3.23 -5.73
N GLN A 44 21.09 -3.63 -4.82
CA GLN A 44 21.25 -3.50 -3.37
C GLN A 44 21.95 -4.72 -2.74
N GLY A 45 22.47 -5.65 -3.54
CA GLY A 45 23.16 -6.86 -3.09
C GLY A 45 22.23 -7.98 -2.60
N LEU A 46 20.92 -7.86 -2.86
CA LEU A 46 19.92 -8.84 -2.46
C LEU A 46 19.57 -9.79 -3.62
N PRO A 47 19.12 -11.03 -3.36
CA PRO A 47 18.66 -11.92 -4.40
C PRO A 47 17.45 -11.38 -5.17
N GLY A 48 17.48 -11.37 -6.50
CA GLY A 48 16.40 -10.81 -7.34
C GLY A 48 15.03 -11.46 -7.12
N PHE A 49 14.97 -12.70 -6.62
CA PHE A 49 13.69 -13.36 -6.28
C PHE A 49 12.92 -12.63 -5.16
N LEU A 50 13.61 -11.87 -4.29
CA LEU A 50 12.96 -11.07 -3.25
C LEU A 50 12.11 -9.94 -3.85
N GLY A 51 12.38 -9.52 -5.09
CA GLY A 51 11.55 -8.55 -5.81
C GLY A 51 10.08 -9.00 -5.96
N TYR A 52 9.83 -10.31 -6.00
CA TYR A 52 8.47 -10.86 -6.07
C TYR A 52 7.68 -10.71 -4.77
N ALA A 53 8.35 -10.47 -3.63
CA ALA A 53 7.67 -10.19 -2.36
C ALA A 53 6.81 -8.93 -2.43
N VAL A 54 7.14 -7.98 -3.31
CA VAL A 54 6.35 -6.77 -3.57
C VAL A 54 4.92 -7.10 -4.02
N LEU A 55 4.70 -8.22 -4.70
CA LEU A 55 3.36 -8.64 -5.12
C LEU A 55 2.45 -9.00 -3.93
N ILE A 56 3.03 -9.39 -2.79
CA ILE A 56 2.25 -9.60 -1.56
C ILE A 56 1.68 -8.26 -1.09
N GLY A 57 2.50 -7.21 -1.09
CA GLY A 57 2.12 -5.86 -0.68
C GLY A 57 1.21 -5.14 -1.68
N GLU A 58 1.29 -5.48 -2.96
CA GLU A 58 0.59 -4.74 -4.03
C GLU A 58 -0.53 -5.48 -4.73
N VAL A 59 -0.68 -6.78 -4.49
CA VAL A 59 -1.79 -7.57 -5.05
C VAL A 59 -2.57 -8.23 -3.93
N VAL A 60 -1.91 -9.03 -3.09
CA VAL A 60 -2.61 -9.79 -2.03
C VAL A 60 -3.19 -8.85 -0.98
N ALA A 61 -2.37 -7.93 -0.45
CA ALA A 61 -2.81 -7.02 0.60
C ALA A 61 -3.93 -6.06 0.14
N PRO A 62 -3.88 -5.45 -1.06
CA PRO A 62 -4.98 -4.65 -1.58
C PRO A 62 -6.28 -5.43 -1.78
N LEU A 63 -6.21 -6.68 -2.24
CA LEU A 63 -7.40 -7.54 -2.34
C LEU A 63 -8.00 -7.83 -0.96
N MET A 64 -7.15 -8.08 0.05
CA MET A 64 -7.58 -8.20 1.45
C MET A 64 -8.29 -6.93 1.93
N LEU A 65 -7.77 -5.75 1.61
CA LEU A 65 -8.38 -4.47 1.98
C LEU A 65 -9.75 -4.26 1.34
N ILE A 66 -9.86 -4.48 0.02
CA ILE A 66 -11.10 -4.31 -0.74
C ILE A 66 -12.18 -5.26 -0.22
N ALA A 67 -11.85 -6.54 -0.06
CA ALA A 67 -12.77 -7.53 0.51
C ALA A 67 -13.06 -7.27 2.01
N GLY A 68 -12.17 -6.57 2.70
CA GLY A 68 -12.19 -6.43 4.16
C GLY A 68 -11.71 -7.69 4.91
N PHE A 69 -11.23 -8.70 4.20
CA PHE A 69 -10.73 -9.91 4.84
C PHE A 69 -9.38 -9.65 5.50
N HIS A 70 -9.31 -9.68 6.83
CA HIS A 70 -8.10 -9.36 7.60
C HIS A 70 -7.55 -7.97 7.27
N ALA A 71 -8.43 -6.96 7.26
CA ALA A 71 -8.08 -5.60 6.82
C ALA A 71 -6.92 -4.99 7.60
N ARG A 72 -6.74 -5.36 8.89
CA ARG A 72 -5.60 -4.91 9.69
C ARG A 72 -4.28 -5.44 9.15
N ILE A 73 -4.25 -6.73 8.81
CA ILE A 73 -3.07 -7.38 8.21
C ILE A 73 -2.82 -6.81 6.82
N GLY A 74 -3.87 -6.63 6.00
CA GLY A 74 -3.77 -5.98 4.70
C GLY A 74 -3.15 -4.58 4.79
N GLY A 75 -3.59 -3.76 5.77
CA GLY A 75 -3.01 -2.44 6.02
C GLY A 75 -1.53 -2.51 6.41
N LEU A 76 -1.15 -3.43 7.30
CA LEU A 76 0.25 -3.64 7.69
C LEU A 76 1.13 -4.08 6.51
N LEU A 77 0.65 -5.00 5.67
CA LEU A 77 1.38 -5.46 4.50
C LEU A 77 1.61 -4.33 3.49
N VAL A 78 0.60 -3.51 3.22
CA VAL A 78 0.75 -2.31 2.38
C VAL A 78 1.74 -1.34 3.02
N ALA A 79 1.65 -1.09 4.32
CA ALA A 79 2.57 -0.18 5.02
C ALA A 79 4.04 -0.65 4.93
N ILE A 80 4.29 -1.94 5.17
CA ILE A 80 5.63 -2.53 5.03
C ILE A 80 6.13 -2.40 3.59
N ASN A 81 5.28 -2.69 2.59
CA ASN A 81 5.66 -2.54 1.19
C ASN A 81 6.02 -1.09 0.84
N MET A 82 5.26 -0.12 1.34
CA MET A 82 5.55 1.30 1.15
C MET A 82 6.87 1.71 1.81
N LEU A 83 7.16 1.22 3.02
CA LEU A 83 8.44 1.48 3.69
C LEU A 83 9.62 0.91 2.89
N VAL A 84 9.50 -0.33 2.41
CA VAL A 84 10.52 -0.95 1.58
C VAL A 84 10.73 -0.17 0.28
N ALA A 85 9.65 0.25 -0.39
CA ALA A 85 9.74 1.08 -1.60
C ALA A 85 10.44 2.41 -1.31
N ILE A 86 10.14 3.06 -0.19
CA ILE A 86 10.80 4.30 0.21
C ILE A 86 12.29 4.09 0.44
N VAL A 87 12.66 3.04 1.19
CA VAL A 87 14.06 2.75 1.52
C VAL A 87 14.88 2.38 0.29
N LEU A 88 14.32 1.59 -0.63
CA LEU A 88 15.05 1.08 -1.79
C LEU A 88 15.19 2.10 -2.92
N VAL A 89 14.16 2.93 -3.13
CA VAL A 89 14.06 3.77 -4.34
C VAL A 89 14.03 5.26 -4.02
N HIS A 90 13.49 5.66 -2.87
CA HIS A 90 13.15 7.06 -2.60
C HIS A 90 13.89 7.70 -1.42
N MET A 91 14.93 7.05 -0.85
CA MET A 91 15.66 7.61 0.30
C MET A 91 16.24 9.01 0.01
N GLY A 92 16.72 9.24 -1.21
CA GLY A 92 17.25 10.55 -1.63
C GLY A 92 16.18 11.64 -1.76
N GLU A 93 14.90 11.27 -1.79
CA GLU A 93 13.77 12.18 -2.01
C GLU A 93 13.07 12.60 -0.71
N LEU A 94 13.50 12.08 0.45
CA LEU A 94 12.87 12.34 1.74
C LEU A 94 12.83 13.83 2.11
N THR A 95 13.85 14.59 1.75
CA THR A 95 13.94 16.04 2.02
C THR A 95 13.80 16.88 0.75
N SER A 96 13.47 16.27 -0.39
CA SER A 96 13.34 16.99 -1.65
C SER A 96 11.91 17.46 -1.88
N LEU A 97 11.81 18.55 -2.64
CA LEU A 97 10.55 19.04 -3.17
C LEU A 97 10.44 18.64 -4.64
N ASN A 98 9.23 18.40 -5.09
CA ASN A 98 8.93 18.22 -6.50
C ASN A 98 9.01 19.57 -7.25
N GLY A 99 8.90 19.53 -8.58
CA GLY A 99 9.00 20.73 -9.43
C GLY A 99 7.91 21.79 -9.20
N GLN A 100 6.90 21.50 -8.36
CA GLN A 100 5.80 22.41 -8.00
C GLN A 100 5.91 22.91 -6.55
N GLY A 101 6.97 22.53 -5.82
CA GLY A 101 7.20 22.93 -4.42
C GLY A 101 6.49 22.06 -3.37
N GLY A 102 5.79 21.00 -3.78
CA GLY A 102 5.25 19.98 -2.88
C GLY A 102 6.31 18.98 -2.46
N TRP A 103 6.04 18.17 -1.44
CA TRP A 103 6.98 17.13 -1.02
C TRP A 103 7.13 16.07 -2.12
N ALA A 104 8.36 15.64 -2.43
CA ALA A 104 8.60 14.67 -3.50
C ALA A 104 7.90 13.32 -3.24
N LEU A 105 7.71 12.95 -1.98
CA LEU A 105 7.09 11.69 -1.56
C LEU A 105 5.67 11.85 -1.01
N GLU A 106 4.96 12.91 -1.41
CA GLU A 106 3.61 13.18 -0.96
C GLU A 106 2.67 11.99 -1.14
N LEU A 107 2.69 11.36 -2.33
CA LEU A 107 1.82 10.23 -2.64
C LEU A 107 2.19 8.98 -1.83
N GLN A 108 3.49 8.69 -1.71
CA GLN A 108 4.00 7.57 -0.91
C GLN A 108 3.65 7.75 0.57
N GLY A 109 3.77 8.97 1.07
CA GLY A 109 3.35 9.35 2.42
C GLY A 109 1.85 9.17 2.64
N MET A 110 1.02 9.57 1.67
CA MET A 110 -0.42 9.34 1.72
C MET A 110 -0.78 7.86 1.77
N PHE A 111 -0.16 7.02 0.93
CA PHE A 111 -0.41 5.58 0.96
C PHE A 111 0.05 4.93 2.26
N LEU A 112 1.26 5.26 2.72
CA LEU A 112 1.79 4.76 3.99
C LEU A 112 0.91 5.17 5.18
N GLY A 113 0.57 6.46 5.27
CA GLY A 113 -0.28 6.99 6.34
C GLY A 113 -1.67 6.34 6.33
N THR A 114 -2.28 6.21 5.16
CA THR A 114 -3.60 5.56 5.01
C THR A 114 -3.54 4.08 5.40
N ALA A 115 -2.47 3.38 5.01
CA ALA A 115 -2.27 1.98 5.34
C ALA A 115 -2.14 1.77 6.86
N ILE A 116 -1.37 2.63 7.54
CA ILE A 116 -1.25 2.63 9.01
C ILE A 116 -2.60 2.94 9.66
N VAL A 117 -3.33 3.94 9.16
CA VAL A 117 -4.67 4.27 9.66
C VAL A 117 -5.59 3.06 9.57
N ILE A 118 -5.64 2.36 8.43
CA ILE A 118 -6.45 1.14 8.26
C ILE A 118 -6.02 0.04 9.23
N ALA A 119 -4.71 -0.16 9.41
CA ALA A 119 -4.18 -1.15 10.36
C ALA A 119 -4.65 -0.88 11.80
N LEU A 120 -4.78 0.39 12.19
CA LEU A 120 -5.25 0.80 13.52
C LEU A 120 -6.77 0.72 13.67
N ILE A 121 -7.53 1.31 12.74
CA ILE A 121 -8.99 1.44 12.84
C ILE A 121 -9.75 0.13 12.52
N GLY A 122 -9.10 -0.79 11.80
CA GLY A 122 -9.65 -2.09 11.43
C GLY A 122 -10.74 -2.07 10.34
N PRO A 123 -11.38 -3.24 10.10
CA PRO A 123 -12.24 -3.47 8.92
C PRO A 123 -13.57 -2.68 8.87
N GLY A 124 -14.20 -2.39 10.00
CA GLY A 124 -15.57 -1.85 10.05
C GLY A 124 -16.65 -2.86 9.66
N ARG A 125 -17.93 -2.45 9.71
CA ARG A 125 -19.07 -3.38 9.51
C ARG A 125 -19.16 -3.99 8.11
N PHE A 126 -18.74 -3.25 7.07
CA PHE A 126 -18.87 -3.65 5.66
C PHE A 126 -17.67 -4.49 5.21
N SER A 127 -17.36 -5.50 6.00
CA SER A 127 -16.17 -6.31 5.84
C SER A 127 -16.57 -7.78 5.82
N VAL A 128 -15.90 -8.58 4.99
CA VAL A 128 -16.10 -10.04 4.98
C VAL A 128 -15.74 -10.66 6.35
N ASN A 129 -14.83 -10.03 7.11
CA ASN A 129 -14.52 -10.42 8.47
C ASN A 129 -14.31 -9.19 9.38
N GLN A 130 -14.67 -9.28 10.67
CA GLN A 130 -14.45 -8.22 11.66
C GLN A 130 -13.03 -8.21 12.27
N ARG A 131 -12.11 -9.01 11.72
CA ARG A 131 -10.72 -9.15 12.18
C ARG A 131 -9.73 -8.39 11.31
#